data_AF-A0A0L7LGW8-F1
#
_entry.id   AF-A0A0L7LGW8-F1
#
_cell.length_a   1.000
_cell.length_b   1.000
_cell.length_c   1.000
_cell.angle_alpha   90.00
_cell.angle_beta   90.00
_cell.angle_gamma   90.00
#
_symmetry.space_group_name_H-M   'P 1'
#
loop_
_entity.id
_entity.type
_entity.pdbx_description
1 polymer ?
#
loop_
_entity_poly.entity_id
_entity_poly.type
_entity_poly.pdbx_seq_one_letter_code
_entity_poly.pdbx_strand_id
1 'polypeptide(L)'
;MVSVQTIATIVVKTFKIVLNIVILVLYRTGYNGEFLGVGGTWNLNEEKNPDAEIVASGVIVGYLIYTLVQCVTFLFGSTEHKRAMSEIVMNFVGVFMWIAVGAVALHYWG
;
A
#
# COMPACT_ATOMS: atom_id res chain seq x y z
N MET A 1 -17.12 11.27 24.81
CA MET A 1 -17.44 12.37 23.87
C MET A 1 -16.44 12.33 22.73
N VAL A 2 -16.88 12.50 21.49
CA VAL A 2 -15.98 12.54 20.32
C VAL A 2 -15.18 13.84 20.38
N SER A 3 -13.85 13.78 20.39
CA SER A 3 -13.00 14.98 20.43
C SER A 3 -12.69 15.50 19.02
N VAL A 4 -12.35 16.79 18.93
CA VAL A 4 -11.85 17.38 17.67
C VAL A 4 -10.65 16.61 17.13
N GLN A 5 -9.77 16.12 18.01
CA GLN A 5 -8.64 15.27 17.64
C GLN A 5 -9.10 13.95 16.98
N THR A 6 -10.16 13.31 17.50
CA THR A 6 -10.72 12.10 16.90
C THR A 6 -11.25 12.37 15.50
N ILE A 7 -12.01 13.45 15.31
CA ILE A 7 -12.59 13.83 14.01
C ILE A 7 -11.47 14.15 13.01
N ALA A 8 -10.50 14.99 13.38
CA ALA A 8 -9.36 15.34 12.54
C ALA A 8 -8.55 14.10 12.13
N THR A 9 -8.35 13.15 13.05
CA THR A 9 -7.61 11.90 12.76
C THR A 9 -8.36 11.02 11.75
N ILE A 10 -9.69 10.92 11.85
CA ILE A 10 -10.51 10.17 10.88
C ILE A 10 -10.39 10.81 9.50
N VAL A 11 -10.55 12.13 9.40
CA VAL A 11 -10.48 12.86 8.13
C VAL A 11 -9.13 12.64 7.44
N VAL A 12 -8.02 12.76 8.18
CA VAL A 12 -6.67 12.55 7.63
C VAL A 12 -6.47 11.09 7.17
N LYS A 13 -6.95 10.11 7.93
CA LYS A 13 -6.83 8.69 7.56
C LYS A 13 -7.65 8.36 6.32
N THR A 14 -8.88 8.86 6.23
CA THR A 14 -9.72 8.68 5.03
C THR A 14 -9.09 9.34 3.80
N PHE A 15 -8.58 10.57 3.94
CA PHE A 15 -7.88 11.26 2.86
C PHE A 15 -6.67 10.46 2.36
N LYS A 16 -5.86 9.90 3.27
CA LYS A 16 -4.72 9.05 2.91
C LYS A 16 -5.15 7.80 2.13
N ILE A 17 -6.26 7.15 2.51
CA ILE A 17 -6.77 5.98 1.77
C ILE A 17 -7.18 6.39 0.36
N VAL A 18 -7.93 7.48 0.21
CA VAL A 18 -8.36 7.98 -1.10
C VAL A 18 -7.15 8.31 -1.97
N LEU A 19 -6.16 9.02 -1.42
CA LEU A 19 -4.94 9.38 -2.13
C LEU A 19 -4.14 8.13 -2.56
N ASN A 20 -4.05 7.11 -1.72
CA ASN A 20 -3.40 5.85 -2.09
C ASN A 20 -4.13 5.12 -3.23
N ILE A 21 -5.47 5.12 -3.22
CA ILE A 21 -6.25 4.53 -4.31
C ILE A 21 -6.03 5.31 -5.62
N VAL A 22 -6.05 6.65 -5.56
CA VAL A 22 -5.77 7.51 -6.72
C VAL A 22 -4.37 7.24 -7.27
N ILE A 23 -3.35 7.19 -6.41
CA ILE A 23 -1.98 6.87 -6.82
C ILE A 23 -1.92 5.49 -7.47
N LEU A 24 -2.59 4.48 -6.90
CA LEU A 24 -2.60 3.12 -7.45
C LEU A 24 -3.28 3.06 -8.82
N VAL A 25 -4.39 3.78 -9.02
CA VAL A 25 -5.05 3.89 -10.31
C VAL A 25 -4.13 4.58 -11.31
N LEU A 26 -3.57 5.75 -10.99
CA LEU A 26 -2.65 6.47 -11.85
C LEU A 26 -1.41 5.64 -12.20
N TYR A 27 -0.89 4.89 -11.23
CA TYR A 27 0.24 4.00 -11.42
C TYR A 27 -0.11 2.84 -12.38
N ARG A 28 -1.32 2.29 -12.28
CA ARG A 28 -1.80 1.22 -13.16
C ARG A 28 -2.22 1.68 -14.56
N THR A 29 -2.86 2.84 -14.68
CA THR A 29 -3.48 3.37 -15.90
C THR A 29 -2.77 4.63 -16.40
N GLY A 30 -1.45 4.61 -16.41
CA GLY A 30 -0.60 5.72 -16.76
C GLY A 30 -0.69 6.17 -18.22
N TYR A 31 0.43 6.63 -18.78
CA TYR A 31 0.46 7.21 -20.12
C TYR A 31 -0.08 6.22 -21.17
N ASN A 32 -1.10 6.62 -21.93
CA ASN A 32 -1.81 5.80 -22.91
C ASN A 32 -2.45 4.49 -22.36
N GLY A 33 -2.77 4.43 -21.07
CA GLY A 33 -3.39 3.24 -20.45
C GLY A 33 -2.40 2.14 -20.08
N GLU A 34 -1.11 2.39 -20.29
CA GLU A 34 -0.01 1.51 -19.87
C GLU A 34 0.41 1.80 -18.42
N PHE A 35 1.19 0.90 -17.85
CA PHE A 35 1.73 1.07 -16.50
C PHE A 35 2.63 2.32 -16.45
N LEU A 36 2.33 3.27 -15.57
CA LEU A 36 3.01 4.57 -15.53
C LEU A 36 4.52 4.42 -15.28
N GLY A 37 4.89 3.36 -14.56
CA GLY A 37 6.24 2.87 -14.41
C GLY A 37 7.22 3.84 -13.75
N VAL A 38 7.62 3.59 -12.49
CA VAL A 38 8.61 4.41 -11.78
C VAL A 38 10.03 4.25 -12.35
N GLY A 39 10.30 3.15 -13.05
CA GLY A 39 11.56 2.85 -13.71
C GLY A 39 11.68 3.40 -15.14
N GLY A 40 10.79 4.32 -15.54
CA GLY A 40 10.83 4.94 -16.86
C GLY A 40 12.12 5.71 -17.12
N THR A 41 12.85 5.29 -18.14
CA THR A 41 13.89 6.10 -18.78
C THR A 41 13.20 7.24 -19.55
N TRP A 42 13.81 8.42 -19.62
CA TRP A 42 13.27 9.54 -20.43
C TRP A 42 13.32 9.25 -21.95
N ASN A 43 13.83 8.08 -22.32
CA ASN A 43 14.00 7.56 -23.66
C ASN A 43 13.02 6.39 -23.91
N LEU A 44 12.02 6.61 -24.77
CA LEU A 44 11.01 5.60 -25.10
C LEU A 44 11.57 4.33 -25.78
N ASN A 45 12.84 4.32 -26.18
CA ASN A 45 13.53 3.20 -26.81
C ASN A 45 14.41 2.36 -25.85
N GLU A 46 14.46 2.68 -24.56
CA GLU A 46 15.22 1.91 -23.57
C GLU A 46 14.32 0.90 -22.84
N GLU A 47 14.83 -0.32 -22.67
CA GLU A 47 14.17 -1.32 -21.83
C GLU A 47 14.14 -0.82 -20.38
N LYS A 48 12.94 -0.67 -19.82
CA LYS A 48 12.76 -0.30 -18.41
C LYS A 48 13.35 -1.38 -17.52
N ASN A 49 14.20 -0.99 -16.57
CA ASN A 49 14.68 -1.91 -15.54
C ASN A 49 13.50 -2.28 -14.61
N PRO A 50 13.11 -3.57 -14.52
CA PRO A 50 12.00 -4.00 -13.67
C PRO A 50 12.26 -3.81 -12.16
N ASP A 51 13.51 -3.68 -11.71
CA ASP A 51 13.86 -3.56 -10.29
C ASP A 51 13.21 -2.34 -9.64
N ALA A 52 13.25 -1.19 -10.31
CA ALA A 52 12.63 0.05 -9.81
C ALA A 52 11.11 -0.08 -9.72
N GLU A 53 10.48 -0.80 -10.64
CA GLU A 53 9.04 -1.06 -10.65
C GLU A 53 8.61 -1.99 -9.53
N ILE A 54 9.40 -3.04 -9.27
CA ILE A 54 9.13 -3.99 -8.18
C ILE A 54 9.19 -3.25 -6.84
N VAL A 55 10.21 -2.42 -6.64
CA VAL A 55 10.37 -1.63 -5.41
C VAL A 55 9.23 -0.63 -5.26
N ALA A 56 8.91 0.15 -6.30
CA ALA A 56 7.84 1.14 -6.22
C ALA A 56 6.47 0.49 -5.97
N SER A 57 6.17 -0.62 -6.64
CA SER A 57 4.94 -1.38 -6.44
C SER A 57 4.83 -1.90 -5.01
N GLY A 58 5.93 -2.44 -4.46
CA GLY A 58 6.00 -2.91 -3.07
C GLY A 58 5.74 -1.79 -2.06
N VAL A 59 6.34 -0.62 -2.27
CA VAL A 59 6.16 0.55 -1.39
C VAL A 59 4.72 1.06 -1.45
N ILE A 60 4.13 1.20 -2.64
CA ILE A 60 2.75 1.68 -2.82
C ILE A 60 1.75 0.74 -2.13
N VAL A 61 1.83 -0.56 -2.43
CA VAL A 61 0.90 -1.55 -1.87
C VAL A 61 1.11 -1.67 -0.36
N GLY A 62 2.37 -1.71 0.11
CA GLY A 62 2.70 -1.76 1.53
C GLY A 62 2.17 -0.55 2.32
N TYR A 63 2.31 0.66 1.77
CA TYR A 63 1.81 1.87 2.40
C TYR A 63 0.27 1.94 2.43
N LEU A 64 -0.40 1.43 1.38
CA LEU A 64 -1.86 1.30 1.37
C LEU A 64 -2.34 0.32 2.46
N ILE A 65 -1.75 -0.87 2.55
CA ILE A 65 -2.10 -1.87 3.58
C ILE A 65 -1.89 -1.29 4.97
N TYR A 66 -0.73 -0.68 5.22
CA TYR A 66 -0.44 -0.02 6.49
C TYR A 66 -1.52 1.01 6.86
N THR A 67 -1.90 1.86 5.90
CA THR A 67 -2.91 2.89 6.10
C THR A 67 -4.29 2.30 6.42
N LEU A 68 -4.68 1.23 5.73
CA LEU A 68 -5.94 0.51 5.98
C LEU A 68 -5.97 -0.12 7.37
N VAL A 69 -4.91 -0.85 7.75
CA VAL A 69 -4.80 -1.46 9.08
C VAL A 69 -4.89 -0.38 10.17
N GLN A 70 -4.15 0.70 10.01
CA GLN A 70 -4.18 1.85 10.92
C GLN A 70 -5.56 2.52 11.01
N CYS A 71 -6.39 2.44 9.97
CA CYS A 71 -7.76 2.94 9.97
C CYS A 71 -8.69 1.99 10.72
N VAL A 72 -8.66 0.69 10.40
CA VAL A 72 -9.42 -0.37 11.09
C VAL A 72 -9.09 -0.36 12.58
N THR A 73 -7.81 -0.31 12.92
CA THR A 73 -7.36 -0.20 14.31
C THR A 73 -7.97 0.98 15.04
N PHE A 74 -8.02 2.13 14.38
CA PHE A 74 -8.53 3.36 14.98
C PHE A 74 -10.05 3.28 15.25
N LEU A 75 -10.80 2.64 14.35
CA LEU A 75 -12.25 2.51 14.43
C LEU A 75 -12.72 1.46 15.44
N PHE A 76 -11.99 0.35 15.58
CA PHE A 76 -12.43 -0.80 16.39
C PHE A 76 -11.67 -0.99 17.71
N GLY A 77 -10.55 -0.30 17.94
CA GLY A 77 -9.72 -0.48 19.14
C GLY A 77 -10.08 0.47 20.28
N SER A 78 -10.08 -0.01 21.53
CA SER A 78 -9.98 0.84 22.73
C SER A 78 -8.57 1.43 22.85
N THR A 79 -8.39 2.52 23.60
CA THR A 79 -7.08 3.23 23.70
C THR A 79 -5.91 2.32 24.10
N GLU A 80 -6.13 1.32 24.96
CA GLU A 80 -5.10 0.34 25.32
C GLU A 80 -4.83 -0.72 24.24
N HIS A 81 -5.85 -1.11 23.47
CA HIS A 81 -5.73 -2.23 22.53
C HIS A 81 -5.40 -1.81 21.10
N LYS A 82 -5.42 -0.51 20.76
CA LYS A 82 -5.12 -0.03 19.40
C LYS A 82 -3.75 -0.52 18.91
N ARG A 83 -2.69 -0.39 19.71
CA ARG A 83 -1.35 -0.82 19.27
C ARG A 83 -1.28 -2.33 19.02
N ALA A 84 -1.73 -3.13 19.97
CA ALA A 84 -1.74 -4.59 19.85
C ALA A 84 -2.58 -5.04 18.64
N MET A 85 -3.74 -4.42 18.41
CA MET A 85 -4.59 -4.76 17.27
C MET A 85 -3.94 -4.38 15.94
N SER A 86 -3.25 -3.24 15.86
CA SER A 86 -2.48 -2.92 14.65
C SER A 86 -1.35 -3.92 14.39
N GLU A 87 -0.63 -4.35 15.43
CA GLU A 87 0.46 -5.32 15.30
C GLU A 87 -0.08 -6.68 14.84
N ILE A 88 -1.17 -7.17 15.44
CA ILE A 88 -1.82 -8.43 15.07
C ILE A 88 -2.26 -8.40 13.60
N VAL A 89 -2.98 -7.35 13.18
CA VAL A 89 -3.51 -7.28 11.82
C VAL A 89 -2.37 -7.10 10.79
N MET A 90 -1.35 -6.28 11.09
CA MET A 90 -0.19 -6.14 10.19
C MET A 90 0.57 -7.46 10.04
N ASN A 91 0.81 -8.20 11.13
CA ASN A 91 1.49 -9.49 11.07
C ASN A 91 0.67 -10.52 10.28
N PHE A 92 -0.64 -10.56 10.51
CA PHE A 92 -1.55 -11.45 9.79
C PHE A 92 -1.51 -11.17 8.28
N VAL A 93 -1.80 -9.93 7.85
CA VAL A 93 -1.79 -9.57 6.42
C VAL A 93 -0.38 -9.71 5.83
N GLY A 94 0.66 -9.33 6.57
CA GLY A 94 2.04 -9.40 6.14
C GLY A 94 2.51 -10.82 5.82
N VAL A 95 2.13 -11.81 6.63
CA VAL A 95 2.49 -13.22 6.39
C VAL A 95 1.86 -13.75 5.09
N PHE A 96 0.58 -13.47 4.84
CA PHE A 96 -0.07 -13.92 3.59
C PHE A 96 0.52 -13.23 2.36
N MET A 97 0.79 -11.92 2.44
CA MET A 97 1.46 -11.16 1.39
C MET A 97 2.84 -11.76 1.09
N TRP A 98 3.63 -12.05 2.13
CA TRP A 98 4.97 -12.62 1.99
C TRP A 98 4.94 -13.99 1.33
N ILE A 99 4.04 -14.87 1.77
CA ILE A 99 3.86 -16.20 1.18
C ILE A 99 3.44 -16.08 -0.29
N ALA A 100 2.48 -15.20 -0.61
CA ALA A 100 2.01 -15.01 -1.97
C ALA A 100 3.13 -14.53 -2.91
N VAL A 101 3.89 -13.51 -2.51
CA VAL A 101 5.03 -13.02 -3.30
C VAL A 101 6.11 -14.08 -3.44
N GLY A 102 6.45 -14.79 -2.35
CA GLY A 102 7.43 -15.88 -2.39
C GLY A 102 6.99 -17.04 -3.30
N ALA A 103 5.71 -17.40 -3.29
CA ALA A 103 5.17 -18.44 -4.17
C ALA A 103 5.20 -18.03 -5.64
N VAL A 104 4.83 -16.77 -5.95
CA VAL A 104 4.93 -16.22 -7.31
C VAL A 104 6.39 -16.20 -7.76
N ALA A 105 7.30 -15.72 -6.93
CA ALA A 105 8.73 -15.71 -7.24
C ALA A 105 9.24 -17.13 -7.54
N LEU A 106 8.93 -18.12 -6.72
CA LEU A 106 9.30 -19.52 -6.96
C LEU A 106 8.69 -20.10 -8.24
N HIS A 107 7.46 -19.72 -8.56
CA HIS A 107 6.79 -20.17 -9.80
C HIS A 107 7.50 -19.67 -11.06
N TYR A 108 7.99 -18.42 -11.05
CA TYR A 108 8.69 -17.80 -12.18
C TYR A 108 10.22 -17.91 -12.12
N TRP A 109 10.78 -18.51 -11.06
CA TRP A 109 12.23 -18.72 -10.90
C TRP A 109 12.78 -19.83 -11.83
N GLY A 110 11.89 -20.62 -12.44
CA GLY A 110 12.25 -21.69 -13.37
C GLY A 110 12.59 -21.20 -14.77
#